data_AF-A0A5J4QLU5-F1
#
_entry.id   AF-A0A5J4QLU5-F1
#
_cell.length_a   1.000
_cell.length_b   1.000
_cell.length_c   1.000
_cell.angle_alpha   90.00
_cell.angle_beta   90.00
_cell.angle_gamma   90.00
#
_symmetry.space_group_name_H-M   'P 1'
#
loop_
_entity.id
_entity.type
_entity.pdbx_description
1 polymer ?
#
loop_
_entity_poly.entity_id
_entity_poly.type
_entity_poly.pdbx_seq_one_letter_code
_entity_poly.pdbx_strand_id
1 'polypeptide(L)'
;TTVVERTSIERIDGKVSFKDENGKLITIDDNTPVSMNMWGFTPDYFNYSEDYFEEFLRANISNPKSEYFIPLIVNKLINEKIAHVKVLDTTSKWFGVTYATDRQSVVDKIKALIDAGEYPAKLF
;
A
#
# COMPACT_ATOMS: atom_id res chain seq x y z
N THR A 1 -3.85 -9.46 -12.64
CA THR A 1 -4.13 -8.24 -11.86
C THR A 1 -2.89 -7.39 -11.88
N THR A 2 -2.95 -6.14 -12.35
CA THR A 2 -1.82 -5.20 -12.26
C THR A 2 -1.88 -4.43 -10.95
N VAL A 3 -0.75 -3.89 -10.50
CA VAL A 3 -0.67 -3.07 -9.29
C VAL A 3 -0.11 -1.72 -9.71
N VAL A 4 -0.81 -0.64 -9.41
CA VAL A 4 -0.36 0.69 -9.82
C VAL A 4 -0.24 1.57 -8.60
N GLU A 5 0.97 2.08 -8.37
CA GLU A 5 1.24 3.01 -7.28
C GLU A 5 0.52 4.34 -7.55
N ARG A 6 -0.11 4.88 -6.50
CA ARG A 6 -0.87 6.12 -6.55
C ARG A 6 -0.62 6.92 -5.29
N THR A 7 -0.16 8.15 -5.46
CA THR A 7 0.11 9.09 -4.38
C THR A 7 -1.06 10.05 -4.19
N SER A 8 -1.19 10.61 -2.97
CA SER A 8 -2.14 11.68 -2.67
C SER A 8 -3.60 11.33 -2.97
N ILE A 9 -4.01 10.11 -2.62
CA ILE A 9 -5.41 9.71 -2.67
C ILE A 9 -6.17 10.43 -1.55
N GLU A 10 -7.23 11.15 -1.90
CA GLU A 10 -8.07 11.88 -0.95
C GLU A 10 -9.55 11.83 -1.37
N ARG A 11 -10.46 12.22 -0.48
CA ARG A 11 -11.89 12.30 -0.80
C ARG A 11 -12.25 13.75 -1.15
N ILE A 12 -12.63 13.99 -2.41
CA ILE A 12 -13.06 15.30 -2.92
C ILE A 12 -14.53 15.19 -3.31
N ASP A 13 -15.38 16.08 -2.80
CA ASP A 13 -16.83 16.09 -3.05
C ASP A 13 -17.50 14.72 -2.83
N GLY A 14 -17.04 14.02 -1.79
CA GLY A 14 -17.56 12.70 -1.43
C GLY A 14 -17.08 11.56 -2.33
N LYS A 15 -16.13 11.77 -3.24
CA LYS A 15 -15.58 10.71 -4.12
C LYS A 15 -14.08 10.51 -3.89
N VAL A 16 -13.63 9.26 -3.88
CA VAL A 16 -12.20 8.95 -3.77
C VAL A 16 -11.50 9.35 -5.07
N SER A 17 -10.54 10.27 -4.97
CA SER A 17 -9.84 10.82 -6.13
C SER A 17 -8.35 11.01 -5.86
N PHE A 18 -7.54 11.00 -6.90
CA PHE A 18 -6.11 11.29 -6.85
C PHE A 18 -5.69 12.10 -8.08
N LYS A 19 -4.53 12.75 -8.03
CA LYS A 19 -3.94 13.42 -9.20
C LYS A 19 -2.97 12.47 -9.89
N ASP A 20 -3.14 12.27 -11.20
CA ASP A 20 -2.19 11.50 -12.00
C ASP A 20 -0.88 12.27 -12.24
N GLU A 21 0.06 11.64 -12.95
CA GLU A 21 1.37 12.21 -13.29
C GLU A 21 1.29 13.50 -14.13
N ASN A 22 0.14 13.74 -14.79
CA ASN A 22 -0.13 14.95 -15.57
C ASN A 22 -0.91 16.01 -14.78
N GLY A 23 -1.15 15.78 -13.48
CA GLY A 23 -1.92 16.65 -12.62
C GLY A 23 -3.43 16.58 -12.84
N LYS A 24 -3.92 15.63 -13.65
CA LYS A 24 -5.35 15.44 -13.91
C LYS A 24 -5.99 14.72 -12.72
N LEU A 25 -7.14 15.22 -12.28
CA LEU A 25 -7.92 14.56 -11.24
C LEU A 25 -8.60 13.31 -11.80
N ILE A 26 -8.31 12.16 -11.20
CA ILE A 26 -8.92 10.87 -11.52
C ILE A 26 -9.74 10.42 -10.31
N THR A 27 -10.99 10.03 -10.55
CA THR A 27 -11.89 9.48 -9.53
C THR A 27 -11.97 7.97 -9.70
N ILE A 28 -11.94 7.25 -8.59
CA ILE A 28 -12.06 5.78 -8.52
C ILE A 28 -13.28 5.37 -7.71
N ASP A 29 -13.72 4.11 -7.88
CA ASP A 29 -14.84 3.56 -7.11
C ASP A 29 -14.47 3.40 -5.64
N ASP A 30 -15.43 3.59 -4.75
CA ASP A 30 -15.24 3.47 -3.30
C ASP A 30 -14.81 2.06 -2.87
N ASN A 31 -15.11 1.03 -3.67
CA ASN A 31 -14.72 -0.36 -3.43
C ASN A 31 -13.50 -0.79 -4.26
N THR A 32 -12.76 0.15 -4.84
CA THR A 32 -11.52 -0.18 -5.57
C THR A 32 -10.53 -0.85 -4.62
N PRO A 33 -10.03 -2.06 -4.94
CA PRO A 33 -9.03 -2.72 -4.10
C PRO A 33 -7.75 -1.89 -4.01
N VAL A 34 -7.25 -1.68 -2.80
CA VAL A 34 -6.01 -0.97 -2.52
C VAL A 34 -5.03 -1.86 -1.76
N SER A 35 -3.74 -1.69 -2.02
CA SER A 35 -2.71 -2.33 -1.20
C SER A 35 -2.40 -1.47 0.01
N MET A 36 -2.57 -2.05 1.21
CA MET A 36 -2.14 -1.43 2.47
C MET A 36 -0.72 -1.87 2.87
N ASN A 37 0.07 -2.30 1.88
CA ASN A 37 1.42 -2.81 2.01
C ASN A 37 1.58 -4.09 2.87
N MET A 38 0.54 -4.93 2.88
CA MET A 38 0.60 -6.27 3.48
C MET A 38 0.73 -7.30 2.36
N TRP A 39 1.90 -7.97 2.30
CA TRP A 39 2.23 -8.91 1.24
C TRP A 39 2.67 -10.26 1.81
N GLY A 40 2.32 -11.33 1.11
CA GLY A 40 2.87 -12.66 1.32
C GLY A 40 3.70 -13.07 0.11
N PHE A 41 4.97 -13.37 0.32
CA PHE A 41 5.90 -13.78 -0.74
C PHE A 41 6.55 -15.12 -0.43
N THR A 42 6.93 -15.83 -1.47
CA THR A 42 7.88 -16.94 -1.40
C THR A 42 9.32 -16.41 -1.50
N PRO A 43 10.34 -17.16 -1.02
CA PRO A 43 11.72 -16.65 -0.95
C PRO A 43 12.33 -16.20 -2.29
N ASP A 44 11.88 -16.73 -3.42
CA ASP A 44 12.32 -16.32 -4.76
C ASP A 44 12.10 -14.83 -5.06
N TYR A 45 11.15 -14.18 -4.37
CA TYR A 45 10.96 -12.73 -4.45
C TYR A 45 12.23 -11.92 -4.17
N PHE A 46 13.10 -12.41 -3.26
CA PHE A 46 14.35 -11.74 -2.93
C PHE A 46 15.33 -11.75 -4.11
N ASN A 47 15.42 -12.86 -4.83
CA ASN A 47 16.29 -12.96 -6.01
C ASN A 47 15.83 -11.98 -7.10
N TYR A 48 14.52 -11.96 -7.39
CA TYR A 48 13.96 -11.00 -8.35
C TYR A 48 14.20 -9.55 -7.91
N SER A 49 13.99 -9.26 -6.62
CA SER A 49 14.20 -7.91 -6.10
C SER A 49 15.65 -7.49 -6.17
N GLU A 50 16.61 -8.38 -5.91
CA GLU A 50 18.03 -8.09 -6.02
C GLU A 50 18.43 -7.73 -7.45
N ASP A 51 18.05 -8.55 -8.43
CA ASP A 51 18.35 -8.31 -9.85
C ASP A 51 17.85 -6.94 -10.32
N TYR A 52 16.60 -6.59 -10.00
CA TYR A 52 16.03 -5.30 -10.39
C TYR A 52 16.53 -4.14 -9.53
N PHE A 53 17.00 -4.40 -8.30
CA PHE A 53 17.56 -3.37 -7.45
C PHE A 53 18.91 -2.89 -8.01
N GLU A 54 19.73 -3.78 -8.55
CA GLU A 54 20.96 -3.38 -9.26
C GLU A 54 20.66 -2.44 -10.44
N GLU A 55 19.66 -2.77 -11.26
CA GLU A 55 19.23 -1.92 -12.37
C GLU A 55 18.75 -0.55 -11.89
N PHE A 56 17.92 -0.54 -10.85
CA PHE A 56 17.41 0.68 -10.24
C PHE A 56 18.54 1.57 -9.72
N LEU A 57 19.52 1.00 -9.03
CA LEU A 57 20.68 1.74 -8.52
C LEU A 57 21.46 2.36 -9.67
N ARG A 58 21.80 1.61 -10.72
CA ARG A 58 22.52 2.15 -11.88
C ARG A 58 21.79 3.33 -12.52
N ALA A 59 20.46 3.28 -12.58
CA ALA A 59 19.65 4.35 -13.15
C ALA A 59 19.47 5.57 -12.23
N ASN A 60 19.54 5.39 -10.91
CA ASN A 60 19.14 6.42 -9.94
C ASN A 60 20.22 6.83 -8.93
N ILE A 61 21.46 6.35 -9.06
CA ILE A 61 22.53 6.55 -8.06
C ILE A 61 22.81 8.01 -7.70
N SER A 62 22.55 8.94 -8.63
CA SER A 62 22.72 10.38 -8.43
C SER A 62 21.48 11.10 -7.91
N ASN A 63 20.34 10.41 -7.78
CA ASN A 63 19.07 10.97 -7.32
C ASN A 63 18.82 10.61 -5.84
N PRO A 64 19.08 11.54 -4.90
CA PRO A 64 18.93 11.30 -3.47
C PRO A 64 17.48 11.15 -3.00
N LYS A 65 16.51 11.42 -3.88
CA LYS A 65 15.07 11.27 -3.60
C LYS A 65 14.48 10.02 -4.26
N SER A 66 15.31 9.19 -4.89
CA SER A 66 14.82 7.95 -5.50
C SER A 66 14.44 6.93 -4.43
N GLU A 67 13.32 6.25 -4.64
CA GLU A 67 12.79 5.24 -3.73
C GLU A 67 12.49 3.95 -4.49
N TYR A 68 12.81 2.81 -3.87
CA TYR A 68 12.60 1.49 -4.45
C TYR A 68 11.39 0.82 -3.78
N PHE A 69 10.22 0.96 -4.42
CA PHE A 69 8.95 0.52 -3.86
C PHE A 69 8.62 -0.95 -4.20
N ILE A 70 8.12 -1.70 -3.22
CA ILE A 70 7.62 -3.08 -3.41
C ILE A 70 6.58 -3.18 -4.55
N PRO A 71 5.56 -2.30 -4.62
CA PRO A 71 4.58 -2.31 -5.71
C PRO A 71 5.19 -2.25 -7.12
N LEU A 72 6.33 -1.58 -7.31
CA LEU A 72 6.98 -1.48 -8.62
C LEU A 72 7.47 -2.85 -9.10
N ILE A 73 8.15 -3.58 -8.23
CA ILE A 73 8.68 -4.92 -8.54
C ILE A 73 7.57 -5.93 -8.72
N VAL A 74 6.59 -5.91 -7.82
CA VAL A 74 5.42 -6.77 -7.94
C VAL A 74 4.70 -6.52 -9.26
N ASN A 75 4.46 -5.25 -9.63
CA ASN A 75 3.82 -4.93 -10.89
C ASN A 75 4.65 -5.36 -12.11
N LYS A 76 5.99 -5.18 -12.07
CA LYS A 76 6.88 -5.63 -13.14
C LYS A 76 6.80 -7.14 -13.33
N LEU A 77 6.93 -7.91 -12.26
CA LEU A 77 6.86 -9.38 -12.28
C LEU A 77 5.52 -9.90 -12.83
N ILE A 78 4.41 -9.22 -12.51
CA ILE A 78 3.09 -9.56 -13.07
C ILE A 78 3.05 -9.26 -14.57
N ASN A 79 3.50 -8.08 -15.00
CA ASN A 79 3.45 -7.69 -16.41
C ASN A 79 4.37 -8.55 -17.29
N GLU A 80 5.51 -8.98 -16.74
CA GLU A 80 6.45 -9.91 -17.39
C GLU A 80 6.00 -11.38 -17.30
N LYS A 81 4.86 -11.64 -16.65
CA LYS A 81 4.29 -12.99 -16.44
C LYS A 81 5.21 -13.94 -15.68
N ILE A 82 6.10 -13.39 -14.86
CA ILE A 82 7.03 -14.15 -14.01
C ILE A 82 6.33 -14.57 -12.71
N ALA A 83 5.45 -13.73 -12.17
CA ALA A 83 4.72 -14.00 -10.93
C ALA A 83 3.21 -13.75 -11.07
N HIS A 84 2.44 -14.39 -10.19
CA HIS A 84 1.00 -14.17 -10.05
C HIS A 84 0.69 -13.68 -8.63
N VAL A 85 -0.12 -12.62 -8.54
CA VAL A 85 -0.62 -12.11 -7.26
C VAL A 85 -2.08 -12.47 -7.10
N LYS A 86 -2.39 -13.18 -6.02
CA LYS A 86 -3.76 -13.41 -5.55
C LYS A 86 -4.13 -12.32 -4.55
N VAL A 87 -5.14 -11.53 -4.87
CA VAL A 87 -5.72 -10.57 -3.93
C VAL A 87 -6.62 -11.33 -2.97
N LEU A 88 -6.38 -11.19 -1.66
CA LEU A 88 -7.19 -11.77 -0.61
C LEU A 88 -8.11 -10.69 -0.05
N ASP A 89 -9.41 -10.88 -0.22
CA ASP A 89 -10.41 -9.97 0.35
C ASP A 89 -10.60 -10.29 1.84
N THR A 90 -10.57 -9.26 2.68
CA THR A 90 -10.69 -9.38 4.13
C THR A 90 -11.80 -8.48 4.65
N THR A 91 -12.54 -8.98 5.65
CA THR A 91 -13.55 -8.19 6.36
C THR A 91 -12.93 -7.23 7.37
N SER A 92 -11.62 -7.33 7.62
CA SER A 92 -10.89 -6.44 8.52
C SER A 92 -10.81 -5.02 7.96
N LYS A 93 -11.06 -4.04 8.82
CA LYS A 93 -10.94 -2.62 8.47
C LYS A 93 -9.59 -2.09 8.88
N TRP A 94 -8.82 -1.59 7.93
CA TRP A 94 -7.55 -0.92 8.23
C TRP A 94 -7.79 0.44 8.91
N PHE A 95 -6.95 0.76 9.89
CA PHE A 95 -6.86 2.08 10.48
C PHE A 95 -5.42 2.34 10.93
N GLY A 96 -4.97 3.58 10.78
CA GLY A 96 -3.62 4.01 11.09
C GLY A 96 -3.56 5.52 11.29
N VAL A 97 -2.44 6.01 11.79
CA VAL A 97 -2.19 7.44 11.96
C VAL A 97 -1.34 7.90 10.77
N THR A 98 -1.96 8.56 9.80
CA THR A 98 -1.26 9.17 8.66
C THR A 98 -0.92 10.63 8.97
N TYR A 99 -1.87 11.34 9.58
CA TYR A 99 -1.69 12.69 10.09
C TYR A 99 -1.91 12.73 11.61
N ALA A 100 -1.34 13.73 12.28
CA ALA A 100 -1.48 13.90 13.72
C ALA A 100 -2.96 13.97 14.19
N THR A 101 -3.83 14.48 13.33
CA THR A 101 -5.28 14.57 13.54
C THR A 101 -5.97 13.19 13.64
N ASP A 102 -5.38 12.16 13.03
CA ASP A 102 -5.98 10.81 12.98
C ASP A 102 -5.82 10.06 14.30
N ARG A 103 -4.93 10.54 15.17
CA ARG A 103 -4.55 9.87 16.42
C ARG A 103 -5.76 9.52 17.29
N GLN A 104 -6.68 10.46 17.48
CA GLN A 104 -7.82 10.25 18.38
C GLN A 104 -8.72 9.13 17.84
N SER A 105 -8.98 9.10 16.53
CA SER A 105 -9.78 8.04 15.90
C SER A 105 -9.14 6.65 16.08
N VAL A 106 -7.82 6.55 15.98
CA VAL A 106 -7.10 5.28 16.20
C VAL A 106 -7.19 4.83 17.66
N VAL A 107 -7.02 5.74 18.62
CA VAL A 107 -7.17 5.44 20.05
C VAL A 107 -8.58 4.92 20.35
N ASP A 108 -9.60 5.61 19.83
CA ASP A 108 -11.00 5.24 20.06
C ASP A 108 -11.34 3.87 19.47
N LYS A 109 -10.81 3.55 18.27
CA LYS A 109 -10.96 2.23 17.64
C LYS A 109 -10.30 1.11 18.44
N ILE A 110 -9.07 1.31 18.91
CA ILE A 110 -8.37 0.32 19.75
C ILE A 110 -9.15 0.10 21.04
N LYS A 111 -9.61 1.17 21.69
CA LYS A 111 -10.43 1.07 22.90
C LYS A 111 -11.71 0.28 22.67
N ALA A 112 -12.43 0.56 21.57
CA ALA A 112 -13.64 -0.18 21.24
C ALA A 112 -13.39 -1.69 21.04
N LEU A 113 -12.25 -2.06 20.45
CA LEU A 113 -11.86 -3.47 20.28
C LEU A 113 -11.53 -4.15 21.63
N ILE A 114 -10.89 -3.42 22.55
CA ILE A 114 -10.63 -3.92 23.91
C ILE A 114 -11.94 -4.08 24.70
N ASP A 115 -12.82 -3.06 24.65
CA ASP A 115 -14.12 -3.07 25.34
C ASP A 115 -15.04 -4.18 24.80
N ALA A 116 -14.90 -4.55 23.52
CA ALA A 116 -15.58 -5.69 22.90
C ALA A 116 -14.96 -7.06 23.23
N GLY A 117 -13.79 -7.09 23.90
CA GLY A 117 -13.10 -8.33 24.28
C GLY A 117 -12.27 -8.99 23.17
N GLU A 118 -12.12 -8.34 22.01
CA GLU A 118 -11.31 -8.85 20.88
C GLU A 118 -9.82 -8.89 21.22
N TYR A 119 -9.37 -7.97 22.09
CA TYR A 119 -8.00 -7.90 22.58
C TYR A 119 -7.95 -7.64 24.08
N PRO A 120 -6.93 -8.14 24.81
CA PRO A 120 -6.70 -7.74 26.19
C PRO A 120 -6.24 -6.28 26.26
N ALA A 121 -6.49 -5.62 27.40
CA ALA A 121 -6.02 -4.26 27.63
C ALA A 121 -4.48 -4.12 27.62
N LYS A 122 -3.76 -5.22 27.86
CA LYS A 122 -2.30 -5.30 27.79
C LYS A 122 -1.91 -6.54 26.99
N LEU A 123 -1.27 -6.33 25.84
CA LEU A 123 -0.83 -7.42 24.94
C LEU A 123 0.46 -8.09 25.41
N PHE A 124 1.38 -7.29 25.99
CA PHE A 124 2.71 -7.70 26.45
C PHE A 124 3.00 -7.05 27.80
#